data_AF-A0A916Q1D9-F1
#
_entry.id   AF-A0A916Q1D9-F1
#
_cell.length_a   1.000
_cell.length_b   1.000
_cell.length_c   1.000
_cell.angle_alpha   90.00
_cell.angle_beta   90.00
_cell.angle_gamma   90.00
#
_symmetry.space_group_name_H-M   'P 1'
#
loop_
_entity.id
_entity.type
_entity.pdbx_description
1 polymer ?
#
loop_
_entity_poly.entity_id
_entity_poly.type
_entity_poly.pdbx_seq_one_letter_code
_entity_poly.pdbx_strand_id
1 'polypeptide(L)'
;MKETNGVKQARLSGDVSGKLTWNACTSIIQVFVFEFPTKRGVLLTHAEALTKAASLVREWRKETQTGLDPYREFPEALEKRAIQKKRYVFGENIPVSDLRGWAGTSVNISSSSQTTQLTIRYWVNP
;
A
#
# COMPACT_ATOMS: atom_id res chain seq x y z
N MET A 1 16.57 -20.25 5.89
CA MET A 1 15.90 -20.12 4.59
C MET A 1 15.05 -18.85 4.64
N LYS A 2 15.28 -17.85 3.77
CA LYS A 2 14.37 -16.69 3.70
C LYS A 2 13.06 -17.20 3.11
N GLU A 3 11.95 -17.05 3.83
CA GLU A 3 10.63 -17.43 3.34
C GLU A 3 10.34 -16.66 2.04
N THR A 4 10.27 -17.40 0.94
CA THR A 4 9.98 -16.86 -0.40
C THR A 4 8.52 -16.46 -0.55
N ASN A 5 7.63 -16.96 0.32
CA ASN A 5 6.23 -16.57 0.40
C ASN A 5 5.84 -16.41 1.86
N GLY A 6 4.95 -15.49 2.17
CA GLY A 6 4.39 -15.42 3.51
C GLY A 6 3.27 -14.41 3.68
N VAL A 7 2.70 -14.44 4.89
CA VAL A 7 1.59 -13.58 5.30
C VAL A 7 1.90 -13.03 6.69
N LYS A 8 1.69 -11.74 6.90
CA LYS A 8 1.78 -11.09 8.21
C LYS A 8 0.55 -10.23 8.45
N GLN A 9 0.04 -10.24 9.67
CA GLN A 9 -1.12 -9.47 10.12
C GLN A 9 -0.72 -8.58 11.30
N ALA A 10 -1.31 -7.39 11.38
CA ALA A 10 -1.16 -6.49 12.52
C ALA A 10 -2.40 -5.61 12.66
N ARG A 11 -2.69 -5.18 13.89
CA ARG A 11 -3.68 -4.15 14.17
C ARG A 11 -2.96 -2.81 14.24
N LEU A 12 -3.53 -1.83 13.55
CA LEU A 12 -3.06 -0.45 13.54
C LEU A 12 -4.08 0.43 14.28
N SER A 13 -3.74 1.69 14.50
CA SER A 13 -4.60 2.67 15.15
C SER A 13 -5.92 2.88 14.41
N GLY A 14 -6.96 3.27 15.17
CA GLY A 14 -8.27 3.62 14.61
C GLY A 14 -9.04 2.42 14.02
N ASP A 15 -8.95 1.26 14.66
CA ASP A 15 -9.63 0.01 14.27
C ASP A 15 -9.26 -0.47 12.86
N VAL A 16 -8.02 -0.21 12.43
CA VAL A 16 -7.52 -0.66 11.15
C VAL A 16 -6.89 -2.05 11.30
N SER A 17 -7.36 -3.02 10.52
CA SER A 17 -6.68 -4.30 10.33
C SER A 17 -5.77 -4.24 9.12
N GLY A 18 -4.51 -4.59 9.27
CA GLY A 18 -3.57 -4.71 8.16
C GLY A 18 -3.17 -6.17 7.90
N LYS A 19 -2.98 -6.49 6.63
CA LYS A 19 -2.44 -7.77 6.16
C LYS A 19 -1.43 -7.50 5.06
N LEU A 20 -0.22 -8.03 5.22
CA LEU A 20 0.81 -8.09 4.19
C LEU A 20 0.92 -9.53 3.68
N THR A 21 0.89 -9.70 2.36
CA THR A 21 1.28 -10.96 1.71
C THR A 21 2.47 -10.68 0.79
N TRP A 22 3.45 -11.59 0.76
CA TRP A 22 4.60 -11.45 -0.13
C TRP A 22 4.91 -12.73 -0.89
N ASN A 23 5.47 -12.56 -2.08
CA ASN A 23 6.08 -13.59 -2.90
C ASN A 23 7.41 -13.04 -3.45
N ALA A 24 8.49 -13.81 -3.34
CA ALA A 24 9.85 -13.45 -3.72
C ALA A 24 10.52 -14.53 -4.60
N CYS A 25 9.74 -15.35 -5.31
CA CYS A 25 10.27 -16.42 -6.16
C CYS A 25 11.05 -15.90 -7.39
N THR A 26 10.62 -14.80 -8.01
CA THR A 26 11.27 -14.20 -9.19
C THR A 26 11.19 -12.68 -9.18
N SER A 27 10.03 -12.12 -8.86
CA SER A 27 9.84 -10.69 -8.56
C SER A 27 9.44 -10.54 -7.08
N ILE A 28 9.87 -9.48 -6.42
CA ILE A 28 9.37 -9.17 -5.06
C ILE A 28 7.99 -8.54 -5.25
N ILE A 29 6.93 -9.29 -5.00
CA ILE A 29 5.55 -8.79 -4.97
C ILE A 29 5.11 -8.73 -3.51
N GLN A 30 4.68 -7.55 -3.08
CA GLN A 30 4.08 -7.32 -1.77
C GLN A 30 2.67 -6.76 -1.96
N VAL A 31 1.69 -7.34 -1.27
CA VAL A 31 0.33 -6.84 -1.26
C VAL A 31 -0.06 -6.50 0.15
N PHE A 32 -0.30 -5.22 0.41
CA PHE A 32 -0.87 -4.73 1.66
C PHE A 32 -2.37 -4.57 1.48
N VAL A 33 -3.12 -5.06 2.46
CA VAL A 33 -4.57 -4.89 2.55
C VAL A 33 -4.85 -4.27 3.90
N PHE A 34 -5.44 -3.08 3.90
CA PHE A 34 -5.88 -2.39 5.10
C PHE A 34 -7.40 -2.28 5.10
N GLU A 35 -8.01 -2.73 6.19
CA GLU A 35 -9.46 -2.70 6.38
C GLU A 35 -9.80 -1.83 7.57
N PHE A 36 -10.76 -0.92 7.39
CA PHE A 36 -11.23 -0.03 8.44
C PHE A 36 -12.73 0.25 8.29
N PRO A 37 -13.42 0.63 9.38
CA PRO A 37 -14.85 0.93 9.32
C PRO A 37 -15.16 2.03 8.30
N THR A 38 -16.17 1.83 7.46
CA THR A 38 -16.65 2.88 6.56
C THR A 38 -17.33 3.97 7.41
N LYS A 39 -16.70 5.14 7.54
CA LYS A 39 -17.40 6.32 8.04
C LYS A 39 -18.44 6.73 6.98
N ARG A 40 -19.72 6.54 7.31
CA ARG A 40 -20.87 6.81 6.43
C ARG A 40 -20.68 8.13 5.67
N GLY A 41 -20.68 8.08 4.33
CA GLY A 41 -20.68 9.24 3.45
C GLY A 41 -19.32 9.78 2.99
N VAL A 42 -18.18 9.25 3.47
CA VAL A 42 -16.86 9.71 3.01
C VAL A 42 -16.27 8.70 2.03
N LEU A 43 -16.50 8.92 0.74
CA LEU A 43 -15.65 8.32 -0.30
C LEU A 43 -14.33 9.09 -0.28
N LEU A 44 -13.23 8.42 0.09
CA LEU A 44 -11.90 9.02 -0.02
C LEU A 44 -11.71 9.50 -1.45
N THR A 45 -11.39 10.78 -1.63
CA THR A 45 -10.89 11.26 -2.91
C THR A 45 -9.61 10.51 -3.25
N HIS A 46 -9.24 10.50 -4.53
CA HIS A 46 -8.06 9.77 -4.96
C HIS A 46 -6.77 10.24 -4.24
N ALA A 47 -6.64 11.54 -3.97
CA ALA A 47 -5.51 12.09 -3.23
C ALA A 47 -5.53 11.66 -1.75
N GLU A 48 -6.69 11.68 -1.10
CA GLU A 48 -6.84 11.21 0.28
C GLU A 48 -6.55 9.71 0.39
N ALA A 49 -6.97 8.90 -0.58
CA ALA A 49 -6.68 7.48 -0.62
C ALA A 49 -5.17 7.21 -0.71
N LEU A 50 -4.43 7.97 -1.54
CA LEU A 50 -2.97 7.85 -1.65
C LEU A 50 -2.25 8.30 -0.38
N THR A 51 -2.66 9.43 0.21
CA THR A 51 -2.09 9.92 1.48
C THR A 51 -2.37 8.95 2.63
N LYS A 52 -3.60 8.40 2.70
CA LYS A 52 -3.98 7.39 3.70
C LYS A 52 -3.17 6.11 3.50
N ALA A 53 -2.99 5.66 2.26
CA ALA A 53 -2.15 4.50 1.92
C ALA A 53 -0.71 4.70 2.43
N ALA A 54 -0.09 5.85 2.17
CA ALA A 54 1.26 6.17 2.62
C ALA A 54 1.37 6.15 4.16
N SER A 55 0.39 6.74 4.85
CA SER A 55 0.32 6.76 6.32
C SER A 55 0.20 5.36 6.92
N LEU A 56 -0.71 4.53 6.42
CA LEU A 56 -0.95 3.17 6.91
C LEU A 56 0.27 2.26 6.71
N VAL A 57 0.99 2.42 5.60
CA VAL A 57 2.24 1.68 5.37
C VAL A 57 3.32 2.05 6.37
N ARG A 58 3.48 3.35 6.67
CA ARG A 58 4.46 3.80 7.66
C ARG A 58 4.14 3.24 9.05
N GLU A 59 2.87 3.30 9.42
CA GLU A 59 2.40 2.76 10.69
C GLU A 59 2.62 1.24 10.77
N TRP A 60 2.22 0.51 9.73
CA TRP A 60 2.48 -0.92 9.61
C TRP A 60 3.94 -1.29 9.81
N ARG A 61 4.86 -0.56 9.16
CA ARG A 61 6.30 -0.78 9.28
C ARG A 61 6.77 -0.60 10.72
N LYS A 62 6.24 0.42 11.40
CA LYS A 62 6.57 0.73 12.78
C LYS A 62 6.09 -0.38 13.73
N GLU A 63 4.86 -0.84 13.56
CA GLU A 63 4.25 -1.88 14.39
C GLU A 63 4.87 -3.26 14.17
N THR A 64 5.18 -3.62 12.93
CA THR A 64 5.60 -4.98 12.60
C THR A 64 7.11 -5.18 12.63
N GLN A 65 7.90 -4.11 12.75
CA GLN A 65 9.37 -4.12 12.68
C GLN A 65 9.89 -4.97 11.51
N THR A 66 9.14 -5.09 10.42
CA THR A 66 9.53 -5.90 9.28
C THR A 66 10.74 -5.24 8.64
N GLY A 67 11.94 -5.78 8.90
CA GLY A 67 13.18 -5.45 8.19
C GLY A 67 13.19 -5.85 6.72
N LEU A 68 12.01 -6.00 6.10
CA LEU A 68 11.82 -6.03 4.65
C LEU A 68 11.97 -4.59 4.17
N ASP A 69 13.21 -4.10 4.21
CA ASP A 69 13.61 -2.77 3.77
C ASP A 69 14.32 -2.84 2.42
N PRO A 70 13.60 -3.09 1.31
CA PRO A 70 14.21 -2.74 0.06
C PRO A 70 13.74 -1.37 -0.44
N TYR A 71 12.64 -0.76 0.06
CA TYR A 71 12.11 0.47 -0.54
C TYR A 71 11.45 1.43 0.46
N ARG A 72 12.30 2.16 1.21
CA ARG A 72 11.94 3.33 2.02
C ARG A 72 11.08 4.35 1.26
N GLU A 73 11.28 4.44 -0.05
CA GLU A 73 10.70 5.43 -0.97
C GLU A 73 9.23 5.16 -1.34
N PHE A 74 8.71 3.96 -1.07
CA PHE A 74 7.36 3.59 -1.48
C PHE A 74 6.26 4.52 -0.92
N PRO A 75 6.18 4.82 0.40
CA PRO A 75 5.24 5.81 0.93
C PRO A 75 5.42 7.20 0.31
N GLU A 76 6.65 7.60 0.00
CA GLU A 76 6.95 8.90 -0.60
C GLU A 76 6.45 8.98 -2.05
N ALA A 77 6.52 7.88 -2.81
CA ALA A 77 5.97 7.80 -4.16
C ALA A 77 4.44 8.00 -4.18
N LEU A 78 3.73 7.45 -3.19
CA LEU A 78 2.30 7.65 -3.02
C LEU A 78 1.95 9.11 -2.72
N GLU A 79 2.68 9.76 -1.82
CA GLU A 79 2.50 11.17 -1.48
C GLU A 79 2.81 12.09 -2.66
N LYS A 80 3.92 11.83 -3.37
CA LYS A 80 4.26 12.53 -4.60
C LYS A 80 3.15 12.40 -5.64
N ARG A 81 2.54 11.22 -5.78
CA ARG A 81 1.40 11.03 -6.69
C ARG A 81 0.15 11.78 -6.21
N ALA A 82 -0.09 11.84 -4.91
CA ALA A 82 -1.26 12.51 -4.32
C ALA A 82 -1.32 14.02 -4.61
N ILE A 83 -0.15 14.67 -4.73
CA ILE A 83 -0.06 16.11 -5.02
C ILE A 83 -0.02 16.45 -6.51
N GLN A 84 0.07 15.45 -7.40
CA GLN A 84 0.06 15.70 -8.84
C GLN A 84 -1.31 16.17 -9.31
N LYS A 85 -1.32 17.21 -10.16
CA LYS A 85 -2.56 17.76 -10.75
C LYS A 85 -3.34 16.75 -11.60
N LYS A 86 -2.66 15.73 -12.13
CA LYS A 86 -3.29 14.67 -12.91
C LYS A 86 -4.15 13.80 -12.00
N ARG A 87 -5.45 13.66 -12.32
CA ARG A 87 -6.37 12.76 -11.61
C ARG A 87 -5.74 11.37 -11.49
N TYR A 88 -5.71 10.85 -10.26
CA TYR A 88 -5.31 9.47 -10.04
C TYR A 88 -6.44 8.52 -10.44
N VAL A 89 -6.10 7.42 -11.09
CA VAL A 89 -7.01 6.33 -11.44
C VAL A 89 -6.63 5.14 -10.58
N PHE A 90 -7.58 4.64 -9.78
CA PHE A 90 -7.31 3.47 -8.93
C PHE A 90 -6.77 2.30 -9.75
N GLY A 91 -5.71 1.68 -9.23
CA GLY A 91 -4.99 0.61 -9.91
C GLY A 91 -3.96 1.08 -10.94
N GLU A 92 -3.85 2.37 -11.27
CA GLU A 92 -2.75 2.84 -12.14
C GLU A 92 -1.40 2.61 -11.45
N ASN A 93 -0.39 2.36 -12.29
CA ASN A 93 0.98 2.21 -11.84
C ASN A 93 1.59 3.57 -11.46
N ILE A 94 2.09 3.64 -10.23
CA ILE A 94 2.89 4.74 -9.69
C ILE A 94 4.34 4.26 -9.65
N PRO A 95 5.26 4.88 -10.40
CA PRO A 95 6.67 4.55 -10.32
C PRO A 95 7.20 4.88 -8.91
N VAL A 96 7.92 3.91 -8.32
CA VAL A 96 8.57 4.11 -7.01
C VAL A 96 10.04 4.51 -7.18
N SER A 97 10.69 4.07 -8.25
CA SER A 97 12.06 4.42 -8.62
C SER A 97 12.11 5.20 -9.93
N ASP A 98 13.18 5.99 -10.12
CA ASP A 98 13.47 6.67 -11.39
C ASP A 98 13.80 5.68 -12.53
N LEU A 99 14.25 4.48 -12.18
CA LEU A 99 14.40 3.37 -13.12
C LEU A 99 13.01 2.91 -13.59
N ARG A 100 12.64 3.32 -14.81
CA ARG A 100 11.34 2.96 -15.40
C ARG A 100 11.16 1.46 -15.45
N GLY A 101 10.07 0.99 -14.86
CA GLY A 101 9.70 -0.42 -14.87
C GLY A 101 10.48 -1.29 -13.88
N TRP A 102 11.41 -0.73 -13.11
CA TRP A 102 12.12 -1.48 -12.06
C TRP A 102 11.23 -1.72 -10.84
N ALA A 103 10.65 -0.66 -10.29
CA ALA A 103 9.76 -0.72 -9.14
C ALA A 103 8.49 0.10 -9.37
N GLY A 104 7.36 -0.44 -8.92
CA GLY A 104 6.07 0.22 -9.03
C GLY A 104 5.14 -0.10 -7.89
N THR A 105 4.14 0.75 -7.72
CA THR A 105 3.05 0.54 -6.78
C THR A 105 1.72 0.93 -7.40
N SER A 106 0.64 0.30 -6.96
CA SER A 106 -0.72 0.75 -7.26
C SER A 106 -1.59 0.68 -6.02
N VAL A 107 -2.60 1.53 -5.97
CA VAL A 107 -3.57 1.62 -4.88
C VAL A 107 -4.96 1.40 -5.44
N ASN A 108 -5.70 0.51 -4.82
CA ASN A 108 -7.12 0.29 -5.06
C ASN A 108 -7.89 0.49 -3.77
N ILE A 109 -9.11 0.99 -3.91
CA ILE A 109 -10.07 1.11 -2.81
C ILE A 109 -11.34 0.36 -3.19
N SER A 110 -11.87 -0.40 -2.25
CA SER A 110 -13.23 -0.92 -2.33
C SER A 110 -13.93 -0.62 -1.01
N SER A 111 -15.19 -0.23 -1.07
CA SER A 111 -15.97 0.13 0.12
C SER A 111 -17.31 -0.57 0.08
N SER A 112 -17.68 -1.16 1.21
CA SER A 112 -19.01 -1.63 1.53
C SER A 112 -19.68 -0.67 2.52
N SER A 113 -20.94 -0.95 2.87
CA SER A 113 -21.69 -0.21 3.89
C SER A 113 -21.06 -0.29 5.29
N GLN A 114 -20.17 -1.26 5.53
CA GLN A 114 -19.58 -1.53 6.84
C GLN A 114 -18.07 -1.30 6.86
N THR A 115 -17.38 -1.63 5.78
CA THR A 115 -15.92 -1.67 5.71
C THR A 115 -15.38 -1.03 4.45
N THR A 116 -14.28 -0.30 4.59
CA THR A 116 -13.46 0.17 3.49
C THR A 116 -12.17 -0.63 3.50
N GLN A 117 -11.82 -1.18 2.34
CA GLN A 117 -10.60 -1.91 2.09
C GLN A 117 -9.71 -1.11 1.13
N LEU A 118 -8.51 -0.79 1.59
CA LEU A 118 -7.46 -0.17 0.81
C LEU A 118 -6.40 -1.23 0.50
N THR A 119 -6.25 -1.55 -0.79
CA THR A 119 -5.27 -2.53 -1.28
C THR A 119 -4.14 -1.81 -1.98
N ILE A 120 -2.91 -2.09 -1.56
CA ILE A 120 -1.69 -1.61 -2.20
C ILE A 120 -0.98 -2.82 -2.77
N ARG A 121 -0.69 -2.78 -4.06
CA ARG A 121 0.24 -3.72 -4.69
C ARG A 121 1.55 -3.02 -4.92
N TYR A 122 2.62 -3.63 -4.45
CA TYR A 122 3.98 -3.19 -4.64
C TYR A 122 4.76 -4.30 -5.35
N TRP A 123 5.57 -3.95 -6.34
CA TRP A 123 6.38 -4.92 -7.06
C TRP A 123 7.74 -4.37 -7.42
N VAL A 124 8.73 -5.26 -7.45
CA VAL A 124 10.06 -5.01 -8.01
C VAL A 124 10.49 -6.15 -8.90
N ASN A 125 11.02 -5.77 -10.05
CA ASN A 125 11.69 -6.66 -10.96
C ASN A 125 13.12 -6.91 -10.47
N PRO A 126 13.59 -8.17 -10.46
CA PRO A 126 14.94 -8.54 -10.04
C PRO A 126 16.03 -8.04 -11.01
#